data_AF-A0A7V9ISE4-F1
#
_entry.id   AF-A0A7V9ISE4-F1
#
_cell.length_a   1.000
_cell.length_b   1.000
_cell.length_c   1.000
_cell.angle_alpha   90.00
_cell.angle_beta   90.00
_cell.angle_gamma   90.00
#
_symmetry.space_group_name_H-M   'P 1'
#
loop_
_entity.id
_entity.type
_entity.pdbx_description
1 polymer ?
#
loop_
_entity_poly.entity_id
_entity_poly.type
_entity_poly.pdbx_seq_one_letter_code
_entity_poly.pdbx_strand_id
1 'polypeptide(L)' 'MITFEAVSKVFPDGTTAVDNLDLVLPTGKITCFVGPSGCGKTTSLRMINRMIEPTSGRILVD' A
#
# COMPACT_ATOMS: atom_id res chain seq x y z
N MET A 1 3.27 2.76 14.25
CA MET A 1 4.11 2.39 13.07
C MET A 1 3.18 1.88 11.99
N ILE A 2 3.57 1.89 10.71
CA ILE A 2 2.74 1.30 9.64
C ILE A 2 3.53 0.22 8.93
N THR A 3 2.96 -0.98 8.80
CA THR A 3 3.61 -2.13 8.16
C THR A 3 2.72 -2.72 7.10
N PHE A 4 3.29 -2.93 5.91
CA PHE A 4 2.72 -3.72 4.83
C PHE A 4 3.35 -5.11 4.89
N GLU A 5 2.52 -6.16 4.94
CA GLU A 5 2.95 -7.56 4.90
C GLU A 5 2.32 -8.24 3.68
N ALA A 6 3.14 -8.57 2.67
CA ALA A 6 2.74 -9.22 1.42
C ALA A 6 1.51 -8.59 0.75
N VAL A 7 1.41 -7.25 0.78
CA VAL A 7 0.20 -6.54 0.37
C VAL A 7 0.09 -6.49 -1.15
N SER A 8 -1.04 -6.98 -1.68
CA SER A 8 -1.39 -6.81 -3.09
C SER A 8 -2.73 -6.13 -3.26
N LYS A 9 -2.87 -5.35 -4.33
CA LYS A 9 -4.14 -4.77 -4.76
C LYS A 9 -4.36 -5.01 -6.24
N VAL A 10 -5.36 -5.83 -6.53
CA VAL A 10 -5.91 -6.06 -7.87
C VAL A 10 -7.29 -5.44 -7.92
N PHE A 11 -7.53 -4.56 -8.90
CA PHE A 11 -8.84 -3.97 -9.14
C PHE A 11 -9.75 -4.93 -9.93
N PRO A 12 -11.09 -4.72 -9.94
CA PRO A 12 -12.03 -5.62 -10.61
C PRO A 12 -11.80 -5.80 -12.11
N ASP A 13 -11.12 -4.85 -12.75
CA ASP A 13 -10.73 -4.89 -14.17
C ASP A 13 -9.47 -5.74 -14.41
N GLY A 14 -8.88 -6.33 -13.37
CA GLY A 14 -7.65 -7.11 -13.42
C GLY A 14 -6.37 -6.27 -13.27
N THR A 15 -6.48 -4.94 -13.16
CA THR A 15 -5.30 -4.08 -13.00
C THR A 15 -4.63 -4.36 -11.66
N THR A 16 -3.36 -4.79 -11.69
CA THR A 16 -2.53 -4.96 -10.49
C THR A 16 -1.87 -3.63 -10.14
N ALA A 17 -2.39 -2.95 -9.12
CA ALA A 17 -1.92 -1.63 -8.70
C ALA A 17 -0.80 -1.69 -7.65
N VAL A 18 -0.79 -2.74 -6.83
CA VAL A 18 0.28 -3.06 -5.88
C VAL A 18 0.48 -4.56 -5.92
N ASP A 19 1.72 -5.01 -6.03
CA ASP A 19 2.08 -6.43 -6.16
C ASP A 19 3.06 -6.81 -5.06
N ASN A 20 2.61 -7.66 -4.14
CA ASN A 20 3.37 -8.24 -3.03
C ASN A 20 4.32 -7.26 -2.30
N LEU A 21 3.79 -6.12 -1.84
CA LEU A 21 4.56 -5.08 -1.17
C LEU A 21 4.81 -5.40 0.29
N ASP A 22 6.09 -5.48 0.67
CA ASP A 22 6.58 -5.47 2.05
C ASP A 22 7.27 -4.13 2.34
N LEU A 23 6.78 -3.41 3.37
CA LEU A 23 7.27 -2.08 3.71
C LEU A 23 7.00 -1.74 5.17
N VAL A 24 8.00 -1.16 5.85
CA VAL A 24 7.85 -0.61 7.20
C VAL A 24 8.02 0.91 7.14
N LEU A 25 7.03 1.65 7.64
CA LEU A 25 7.06 3.10 7.80
C LEU A 25 7.23 3.42 9.30
N PRO A 26 8.41 3.91 9.73
CA PRO A 26 8.69 4.14 11.14
C PRO A 26 7.84 5.26 11.75
N THR A 27 7.49 5.12 13.03
CA THR A 27 6.80 6.17 13.80
C THR A 27 7.64 7.44 13.87
N GLY A 28 6.99 8.61 13.73
CA GLY A 28 7.65 9.91 13.86
C GLY A 28 8.59 10.28 12.71
N LYS A 29 8.55 9.55 11.59
CA LYS A 29 9.34 9.84 10.38
C LYS A 29 8.44 10.26 9.23
N ILE A 30 8.96 11.16 8.39
CA ILE A 30 8.34 11.50 7.12
C ILE A 30 8.80 10.46 6.09
N THR A 31 7.85 9.80 5.44
CA THR A 31 8.11 8.82 4.37
C THR A 31 7.49 9.35 3.08
N CYS A 32 8.29 9.43 2.01
CA CYS A 32 7.84 9.88 0.70
C CYS A 32 7.79 8.70 -0.28
N PHE A 33 6.64 8.49 -0.92
CA PHE A 33 6.50 7.54 -2.03
C PHE A 33 6.82 8.24 -3.35
N VAL A 34 7.88 7.80 -4.03
CA VAL A 34 8.34 8.39 -5.30
C VAL A 34 8.36 7.31 -6.38
N GLY A 35 7.89 7.66 -7.57
CA GLY A 35 7.88 6.76 -8.73
C GLY A 35 6.97 7.27 -9.86
N PRO A 36 7.00 6.64 -11.05
CA PRO A 36 6.21 7.03 -12.21
C PRO A 36 4.69 7.02 -11.96
N SER A 37 3.91 7.70 -12.81
CA SER A 37 2.45 7.59 -12.74
C SER A 37 2.00 6.13 -12.89
N GLY A 38 0.97 5.73 -12.14
CA GLY A 38 0.43 4.36 -12.17
C GLY A 38 1.15 3.33 -11.29
N CYS A 39 2.31 3.63 -10.70
CA CYS A 39 3.08 2.65 -9.91
C CYS A 39 2.52 2.33 -8.51
N GLY A 40 1.25 2.63 -8.22
CA GLY A 40 0.60 2.23 -6.96
C GLY A 40 0.68 3.20 -5.78
N LYS A 41 1.37 4.36 -5.87
CA LYS A 41 1.55 5.30 -4.74
C LYS A 41 0.24 5.70 -4.04
N THR A 42 -0.70 6.27 -4.80
CA THR A 42 -2.00 6.71 -4.26
C THR A 42 -2.82 5.53 -3.77
N THR A 43 -2.69 4.37 -4.41
CA THR A 43 -3.34 3.12 -3.97
C THR A 43 -2.83 2.70 -2.60
N SER A 44 -1.51 2.66 -2.38
CA SER A 44 -0.90 2.35 -1.09
C SER A 44 -1.35 3.30 0.02
N LEU A 45 -1.36 4.61 -0.25
CA LEU A 45 -1.83 5.61 0.72
C LEU A 45 -3.33 5.46 1.06
N ARG A 46 -4.17 5.15 0.06
CA ARG A 46 -5.60 4.90 0.28
C ARG A 46 -5.84 3.61 1.07
N MET A 47 -4.99 2.58 0.92
CA MET A 47 -5.08 1.35 1.71
C MET A 47 -4.71 1.59 3.18
N ILE A 48 -3.67 2.38 3.47
CA ILE A 48 -3.32 2.78 4.85
C ILE A 48 -4.53 3.43 5.55
N ASN A 49 -5.20 4.35 4.86
CA ASN A 49 -6.36 5.07 5.39
C ASN A 49 -7.67 4.24 5.35
N ARG A 50 -7.60 2.95 5.00
CA ARG A 50 -8.76 2.06 4.81
C ARG A 50 -9.86 2.62 3.90
N MET A 51 -9.49 3.44 2.92
CA MET A 51 -10.42 3.90 1.89
C MET A 51 -10.68 2.82 0.83
N ILE A 52 -9.72 1.90 0.67
CA ILE A 52 -9.82 0.69 -0.14
C ILE A 52 -9.13 -0.45 0.60
N GLU A 53 -9.68 -1.65 0.53
CA GLU A 53 -9.06 -2.84 1.12
C GLU A 53 -8.00 -3.45 0.17
N PRO A 54 -6.90 -4.01 0.70
CA PRO A 54 -6.02 -4.85 -0.07
C PRO A 54 -6.77 -6.10 -0.59
N THR A 55 -6.34 -6.64 -1.72
CA THR A 55 -6.87 -7.91 -2.23
C THR A 55 -6.28 -9.09 -1.47
N SER A 56 -5.01 -9.00 -1.04
CA SER A 56 -4.33 -9.98 -0.22
C SER A 56 -3.26 -9.32 0.66
N GLY A 57 -2.75 -10.06 1.64
CA GLY A 57 -1.83 -9.52 2.65
C GLY A 57 -2.57 -8.66 3.68
N ARG A 58 -1.81 -7.89 4.46
CA ARG A 58 -2.40 -7.01 5.49
C ARG A 58 -1.57 -5.77 5.73
N ILE A 59 -2.24 -4.71 6.17
CA ILE A 59 -1.62 -3.48 6.66
C ILE A 59 -1.90 -3.36 8.16
N LEU A 60 -0.84 -3.26 8.94
CA LEU A 60 -0.87 -3.05 10.39
C LEU A 60 -0.58 -1.58 10.69
N VAL A 61 -1.33 -1.01 11.64
CA VAL A 61 -1.17 0.36 12.12
C VAL A 61 -1.20 0.34 13.64
N ASP A 62 -0.09 0.77 14.23
CA ASP A 62 0.11 0.89 15.69
C ASP A 62 0.15 2.34 16.14
#